data_AF-A0A256H4M8-F1
#
_entry.id   AF-A0A256H4M8-F1
#
_cell.length_a   1.000
_cell.length_b   1.000
_cell.length_c   1.000
_cell.angle_alpha   90.00
_cell.angle_beta   90.00
_cell.angle_gamma   90.00
#
_symmetry.space_group_name_H-M   'P 1'
#
loop_
_entity.id
_entity.type
_entity.pdbx_description
1 polymer ?
#
loop_
_entity_poly.entity_id
_entity_poly.type
_entity_poly.pdbx_seq_one_letter_code
_entity_poly.pdbx_strand_id
1 'polypeptide(L)'
;MSYSEILIVAFVAQLAVLPGEKVQFMIAALSTRYDPKVVVAAAASAFAGWTAIEIVFGQALQSALPGVVLDVVTAALFFAFAYLLYRSMPDRDPGRVASSDGGTEPPAAGAETPDSSAADADYADLDSVSLPGPLDRYEGSFGGFLPIFVLMATGEFGDKTQLVTIGLAVQYGATSAIWVGEMLAIVPISLANAYFFHTFAHRFDVRRAHIASAVLFAFFGADTVLSIVAGFSVWETFIGAVSEAVSALV
;
A
#
# COMPACT_ATOMS: atom_id res chain seq x y z
N MET A 1 14.65 -15.75 10.40
CA MET A 1 14.40 -14.39 10.91
C MET A 1 13.64 -14.44 12.22
N SER A 2 13.90 -13.49 13.12
CA SER A 2 13.10 -13.29 14.34
C SER A 2 11.72 -12.68 14.03
N TYR A 3 10.77 -12.83 14.96
CA TYR A 3 9.42 -12.25 14.80
C TYR A 3 9.47 -10.73 14.55
N SER A 4 10.34 -10.03 15.28
CA SER A 4 10.55 -8.59 15.15
C SER A 4 11.12 -8.18 13.79
N GLU A 5 12.03 -8.99 13.21
CA GLU A 5 12.56 -8.73 11.87
C GLU A 5 11.46 -8.80 10.81
N ILE A 6 10.65 -9.87 10.81
CA ILE A 6 9.56 -10.05 9.84
C ILE A 6 8.55 -8.91 9.96
N LEU A 7 8.21 -8.51 11.19
CA LEU A 7 7.32 -7.38 11.44
C LEU A 7 7.87 -6.08 10.84
N ILE A 8 9.16 -5.78 11.07
CA ILE A 8 9.80 -4.56 10.55
C ILE A 8 9.85 -4.62 9.02
N VAL A 9 10.19 -5.76 8.42
CA VAL A 9 10.21 -5.92 6.96
C VAL A 9 8.81 -5.68 6.39
N ALA A 10 7.77 -6.29 6.96
CA ALA A 10 6.39 -6.11 6.53
C ALA A 10 5.93 -4.65 6.67
N PHE A 11 6.22 -4.01 7.81
CA PHE A 11 5.93 -2.60 8.04
C PHE A 11 6.61 -1.68 7.01
N VAL A 12 7.90 -1.87 6.76
CA VAL A 12 8.67 -1.04 5.81
C VAL A 12 8.22 -1.29 4.37
N ALA A 13 7.99 -2.55 3.99
CA ALA A 13 7.50 -2.92 2.66
C ALA A 13 6.14 -2.28 2.39
N GLN A 14 5.24 -2.33 3.38
CA GLN A 14 3.93 -1.70 3.30
C GLN A 14 4.04 -0.17 3.22
N LEU A 15 4.86 0.46 4.05
CA LEU A 15 5.14 1.90 3.96
C LEU A 15 5.69 2.34 2.60
N ALA A 16 6.46 1.49 1.93
CA ALA A 16 7.06 1.80 0.64
C ALA A 16 6.05 1.74 -0.52
N VAL A 17 4.96 0.98 -0.36
CA VAL A 17 3.94 0.78 -1.40
C VAL A 17 2.69 1.64 -1.20
N LEU A 18 2.39 2.01 0.05
CA LEU A 18 1.25 2.85 0.43
C LEU A 18 1.19 4.24 -0.25
N PRO A 19 2.28 5.00 -0.49
CA PRO A 19 2.18 6.37 -0.98
C PRO A 19 1.54 6.49 -2.37
N GLY A 20 0.41 7.19 -2.45
CA GLY A 20 -0.28 7.47 -3.72
C GLY A 20 -1.15 6.31 -4.21
N GLU A 21 -1.49 5.38 -3.34
CA GLU A 21 -2.41 4.28 -3.62
C GLU A 21 -3.86 4.77 -3.83
N LYS A 22 -4.63 4.04 -4.65
CA LYS A 22 -6.03 4.37 -4.96
C LYS A 22 -6.87 4.53 -3.69
N VAL A 23 -6.66 3.65 -2.72
CA VAL A 23 -7.45 3.62 -1.49
C VAL A 23 -7.11 4.78 -0.55
N GLN A 24 -5.90 5.32 -0.61
CA GLN A 24 -5.59 6.56 0.09
C GLN A 24 -6.41 7.75 -0.40
N PHE A 25 -6.65 7.85 -1.71
CA PHE A 25 -7.53 8.87 -2.28
C PHE A 25 -8.99 8.64 -1.91
N MET A 26 -9.42 7.38 -1.83
CA MET A 26 -10.78 7.02 -1.41
C MET A 26 -11.04 7.36 0.06
N ILE A 27 -10.10 7.03 0.97
CA ILE A 27 -10.18 7.38 2.40
C ILE A 27 -10.29 8.89 2.57
N ALA A 28 -9.44 9.62 1.85
CA ALA A 28 -9.44 11.07 1.81
C ALA A 28 -10.80 11.65 1.35
N ALA A 29 -11.29 11.22 0.17
CA ALA A 29 -12.53 11.69 -0.40
C ALA A 29 -13.73 11.40 0.51
N LEU A 30 -13.82 10.18 1.05
CA LEU A 30 -14.90 9.79 1.95
C LEU A 30 -14.86 10.54 3.28
N SER A 31 -13.67 10.90 3.77
CA SER A 31 -13.53 11.69 5.01
C SER A 31 -14.01 13.14 4.88
N THR A 32 -14.32 13.62 3.67
CA THR A 32 -14.99 14.92 3.45
C THR A 32 -16.50 14.86 3.69
N ARG A 33 -17.10 13.67 3.60
CA ARG A 33 -18.55 13.46 3.72
C ARG A 33 -18.94 12.64 4.95
N TYR A 34 -18.08 11.71 5.38
CA TYR A 34 -18.28 10.82 6.53
C TYR A 34 -17.28 11.13 7.65
N ASP A 35 -17.58 10.67 8.87
CA ASP A 35 -16.66 10.84 10.01
C ASP A 35 -15.33 10.11 9.73
N PRO A 36 -14.16 10.81 9.80
CA PRO A 36 -12.85 10.23 9.55
C PRO A 36 -12.56 8.95 10.34
N LYS A 37 -13.08 8.81 11.57
CA LYS A 37 -12.91 7.61 12.39
C LYS A 37 -13.66 6.42 11.81
N VAL A 38 -14.86 6.65 11.29
CA VAL A 38 -15.68 5.60 10.66
C VAL A 38 -15.04 5.14 9.37
N VAL A 39 -14.57 6.09 8.54
CA VAL A 39 -13.87 5.79 7.29
C VAL A 39 -12.61 4.96 7.55
N VAL A 40 -11.78 5.38 8.52
CA VAL A 40 -10.53 4.67 8.87
C VAL A 40 -10.84 3.31 9.49
N ALA A 41 -11.85 3.20 10.34
CA ALA A 41 -12.24 1.91 10.93
C ALA A 41 -12.70 0.93 9.84
N ALA A 42 -13.50 1.40 8.87
CA ALA A 42 -13.97 0.59 7.75
C ALA A 42 -12.81 0.16 6.84
N ALA A 43 -11.95 1.10 6.44
CA ALA A 43 -10.76 0.82 5.64
C ALA A 43 -9.82 -0.16 6.34
N ALA A 44 -9.46 0.10 7.60
CA ALA A 44 -8.59 -0.77 8.38
C ALA A 44 -9.17 -2.18 8.53
N SER A 45 -10.50 -2.31 8.69
CA SER A 45 -11.16 -3.61 8.77
C SER A 45 -11.09 -4.37 7.44
N ALA A 46 -11.26 -3.66 6.31
CA ALA A 46 -11.16 -4.25 4.99
C ALA A 46 -9.73 -4.77 4.72
N PHE A 47 -8.72 -3.93 4.96
CA PHE A 47 -7.31 -4.30 4.86
C PHE A 47 -6.96 -5.47 5.78
N ALA A 48 -7.37 -5.43 7.04
CA ALA A 48 -7.13 -6.50 7.99
C ALA A 48 -7.67 -7.85 7.51
N GLY A 49 -8.84 -7.85 6.87
CA GLY A 49 -9.44 -9.03 6.26
C GLY A 49 -8.65 -9.53 5.06
N TRP A 50 -8.28 -8.64 4.15
CA TRP A 50 -7.48 -8.98 2.97
C TRP A 50 -6.09 -9.51 3.31
N THR A 51 -5.35 -8.81 4.17
CA THR A 51 -4.04 -9.25 4.66
C THR A 51 -4.12 -10.66 5.26
N ALA A 52 -5.17 -10.97 6.03
CA ALA A 52 -5.36 -12.31 6.58
C ALA A 52 -5.57 -13.38 5.48
N ILE A 53 -6.38 -13.07 4.47
CA ILE A 53 -6.62 -13.95 3.31
C ILE A 53 -5.31 -14.17 2.53
N GLU A 54 -4.57 -13.11 2.26
CA GLU A 54 -3.31 -13.11 1.52
C GLU A 54 -2.23 -13.91 2.24
N ILE A 55 -2.13 -13.77 3.56
CA ILE A 55 -1.22 -14.56 4.39
C ILE A 55 -1.56 -16.05 4.29
N VAL A 56 -2.84 -16.41 4.42
CA VAL A 56 -3.30 -17.81 4.29
C VAL A 56 -3.04 -18.33 2.87
N PHE A 57 -3.27 -17.51 1.85
CA PHE A 57 -3.01 -17.87 0.47
C PHE A 57 -1.51 -18.07 0.19
N GLY A 58 -0.65 -17.18 0.69
CA GLY A 58 0.80 -17.30 0.59
C GLY A 58 1.32 -18.54 1.30
N GLN A 59 0.75 -18.90 2.46
CA GLN A 59 1.06 -20.17 3.13
C GLN A 59 0.59 -21.38 2.34
N ALA A 60 -0.60 -21.33 1.75
CA ALA A 60 -1.08 -22.39 0.88
C ALA A 60 -0.12 -22.61 -0.30
N LEU A 61 0.36 -21.52 -0.91
CA LEU A 61 1.36 -21.55 -1.96
C LEU A 61 2.69 -22.13 -1.46
N GLN A 62 3.15 -21.72 -0.28
CA GLN A 62 4.36 -22.22 0.37
C GLN A 62 4.30 -23.74 0.63
N SER A 63 3.13 -24.25 1.02
CA SER A 63 2.93 -25.68 1.29
C SER A 63 2.75 -26.52 0.02
N ALA A 64 2.27 -25.92 -1.06
CA ALA A 64 1.95 -26.61 -2.32
C ALA A 64 3.14 -26.67 -3.29
N LEU A 65 4.12 -25.77 -3.15
CA LEU A 65 5.25 -25.66 -4.07
C LEU A 65 6.57 -26.06 -3.38
N PRO A 66 7.50 -26.73 -4.10
CA PRO A 66 8.85 -26.97 -3.60
C PRO A 66 9.55 -25.64 -3.25
N GLY A 67 10.40 -25.62 -2.20
CA GLY A 67 11.08 -24.39 -1.75
C GLY A 67 11.80 -23.63 -2.86
N VAL A 68 12.50 -24.34 -3.75
CA VAL A 68 13.15 -23.73 -4.92
C VAL A 68 12.16 -23.01 -5.85
N VAL A 69 10.95 -23.52 -6.01
CA VAL A 69 9.91 -22.87 -6.82
C VAL A 69 9.44 -21.59 -6.14
N LEU A 70 9.32 -21.58 -4.80
CA LEU A 70 8.96 -20.38 -4.04
C LEU A 70 10.04 -19.32 -4.12
N ASP A 71 11.31 -19.70 -4.02
CA ASP A 71 12.43 -18.77 -4.14
C ASP A 71 12.49 -18.18 -5.55
N VAL A 72 12.26 -19.00 -6.58
CA VAL A 72 12.17 -18.55 -7.98
C VAL A 72 10.98 -17.63 -8.20
N VAL A 73 9.80 -17.95 -7.65
CA VAL A 73 8.60 -17.09 -7.73
C VAL A 73 8.83 -15.77 -7.00
N THR A 74 9.44 -15.80 -5.82
CA THR A 74 9.76 -14.61 -5.02
C THR A 74 10.73 -13.69 -5.77
N ALA A 75 11.82 -14.25 -6.30
CA ALA A 75 12.75 -13.51 -7.14
C ALA A 75 12.05 -12.90 -8.37
N ALA A 76 11.20 -13.68 -9.04
CA ALA A 76 10.45 -13.22 -10.20
C ALA A 76 9.48 -12.09 -9.86
N LEU A 77 8.75 -12.18 -8.75
CA LEU A 77 7.84 -11.13 -8.28
C LEU A 77 8.59 -9.86 -7.91
N PHE A 78 9.72 -9.95 -7.21
CA PHE A 78 10.54 -8.79 -6.90
C PHE A 78 11.09 -8.10 -8.16
N PHE A 79 11.55 -8.85 -9.17
CA PHE A 79 11.93 -8.25 -10.45
C PHE A 79 10.74 -7.67 -11.20
N ALA A 80 9.58 -8.32 -11.16
CA ALA A 80 8.36 -7.80 -11.76
C ALA A 80 7.96 -6.47 -11.12
N PHE A 81 7.98 -6.35 -9.79
CA PHE A 81 7.70 -5.07 -9.11
C PHE A 81 8.72 -4.01 -9.40
N ALA A 82 10.00 -4.35 -9.39
CA ALA A 82 11.07 -3.43 -9.77
C ALA A 82 10.82 -2.86 -11.18
N TYR A 83 10.48 -3.73 -12.13
CA TYR A 83 10.19 -3.35 -13.50
C TYR A 83 8.90 -2.54 -13.63
N LEU A 84 7.80 -2.95 -12.98
CA LEU A 84 6.53 -2.25 -13.03
C LEU A 84 6.63 -0.87 -12.38
N LEU A 85 7.32 -0.72 -11.26
CA LEU A 85 7.56 0.58 -10.62
C LEU A 85 8.46 1.47 -11.47
N TYR A 86 9.51 0.91 -12.08
CA TYR A 86 10.34 1.64 -13.02
C TYR A 86 9.54 2.14 -14.23
N ARG A 87 8.68 1.29 -14.81
CA ARG A 87 7.86 1.66 -15.97
C ARG A 87 6.75 2.64 -15.62
N SER A 88 6.21 2.57 -14.42
CA SER A 88 5.13 3.45 -13.93
C SER A 88 5.63 4.81 -13.45
N MET A 89 6.94 5.09 -13.58
CA MET A 89 7.51 6.37 -13.19
C MET A 89 6.89 7.52 -14.01
N PRO A 90 6.35 8.56 -13.37
CA PRO A 90 5.94 9.78 -14.05
C PRO A 90 7.13 10.44 -14.75
N ASP A 91 6.90 10.98 -15.95
CA ASP A 91 7.91 11.75 -16.68
C ASP A 91 8.39 12.94 -15.85
N ARG A 92 9.69 13.26 -15.94
CA ARG A 92 10.20 14.50 -15.36
C ARG A 92 9.64 15.65 -16.19
N ASP A 93 8.64 16.35 -15.68
CA ASP A 93 8.31 17.67 -16.20
C ASP A 93 9.35 18.68 -15.64
N PRO A 94 10.31 19.15 -16.46
CA PRO A 94 11.34 20.08 -15.97
C PRO A 94 10.78 21.49 -15.70
N GLY A 95 9.48 21.74 -15.97
CA GLY A 95 8.89 23.08 -15.95
C GLY A 95 8.11 23.47 -14.69
N ARG A 96 7.91 22.59 -13.70
CA ARG A 96 7.02 22.88 -12.55
C ARG A 96 7.71 23.24 -11.23
N VAL A 97 9.02 23.46 -11.25
CA VAL A 97 9.73 24.09 -10.13
C VAL A 97 10.01 25.53 -10.51
N ALA A 98 9.36 26.45 -9.79
CA ALA A 98 9.37 27.92 -9.94
C ALA A 98 8.31 28.52 -10.89
N SER A 99 7.07 28.57 -10.41
CA SER A 99 6.21 29.74 -10.62
C SER A 99 5.40 29.97 -9.34
N SER A 100 6.12 30.42 -8.30
CA SER A 100 5.53 31.26 -7.28
C SER A 100 5.57 32.67 -7.83
N ASP A 101 4.53 33.10 -8.54
CA ASP A 101 4.30 34.51 -8.74
C ASP A 101 2.81 34.79 -8.53
N GLY A 102 2.52 35.47 -7.42
CA GLY A 102 1.25 36.15 -7.23
C GLY A 102 1.21 37.33 -8.19
N GLY A 103 0.41 37.22 -9.24
CA GLY A 103 0.18 38.28 -10.22
C GLY A 103 -1.31 38.44 -10.46
N THR A 104 -1.85 39.59 -10.06
CA THR A 104 -3.24 40.01 -10.24
C THR A 104 -3.46 40.48 -11.69
N GLU A 105 -4.30 39.78 -12.46
CA GLU A 105 -4.92 40.34 -13.66
C GLU A 105 -6.42 39.96 -13.74
N PRO A 106 -7.29 40.84 -14.31
CA PRO A 106 -8.74 40.81 -14.11
C PRO A 106 -9.45 39.81 -15.04
N PRO A 107 -10.69 39.38 -14.71
CA PRO A 107 -11.34 38.30 -15.44
C PRO A 107 -11.81 38.77 -16.82
N ALA A 108 -11.17 38.27 -17.87
CA ALA A 108 -11.73 38.28 -19.21
C ALA A 108 -12.76 37.14 -19.33
N ALA A 109 -13.99 37.52 -19.66
CA ALA A 109 -15.11 36.62 -19.85
C ALA A 109 -14.85 35.63 -20.99
N GLY A 110 -15.14 34.34 -20.75
CA GLY A 110 -15.41 33.38 -21.82
C GLY A 110 -14.45 32.21 -22.03
N ALA A 111 -13.67 31.79 -21.03
CA ALA A 111 -12.90 30.54 -21.11
C ALA A 111 -13.53 29.49 -20.19
N GLU A 112 -14.00 28.39 -20.80
CA GLU A 112 -14.47 27.19 -20.13
C GLU A 112 -13.40 26.70 -19.14
N THR A 113 -13.76 26.66 -17.87
CA THR A 113 -12.97 26.02 -16.81
C THR A 113 -12.77 24.55 -17.20
N PRO A 114 -11.52 24.04 -17.27
CA PRO A 114 -11.29 22.61 -17.37
C PRO A 114 -11.92 21.96 -16.14
N ASP A 115 -12.93 21.16 -16.41
CA ASP A 115 -13.77 20.50 -15.43
C ASP A 115 -12.88 19.70 -14.46
N SER A 116 -12.85 20.11 -13.18
CA SER A 116 -12.23 19.34 -12.10
C SER A 116 -13.04 18.08 -11.74
N SER A 117 -14.02 17.72 -12.57
CA SER A 117 -15.01 16.67 -12.38
C SER A 117 -14.53 15.27 -12.78
N ALA A 118 -13.30 15.12 -13.30
CA ALA A 118 -12.76 13.78 -13.61
C ALA A 118 -12.41 12.95 -12.36
N ALA A 119 -12.38 13.57 -11.17
CA ALA A 119 -12.32 12.88 -9.86
C ALA A 119 -13.71 12.76 -9.19
N ASP A 120 -14.74 13.39 -9.75
CA ASP A 120 -16.14 13.29 -9.30
C ASP A 120 -16.89 12.12 -9.95
N ALA A 121 -16.17 11.25 -10.68
CA ALA A 121 -16.73 10.03 -11.24
C ALA A 121 -17.01 9.01 -10.12
N ASP A 122 -18.29 8.90 -9.77
CA ASP A 122 -18.93 7.70 -9.23
C ASP A 122 -18.73 7.37 -7.73
N TYR A 123 -18.55 8.38 -6.88
CA TYR A 123 -18.68 8.22 -5.41
C TYR A 123 -20.00 8.79 -4.85
N ALA A 124 -20.85 9.32 -5.72
CA ALA A 124 -22.02 10.12 -5.35
C ALA A 124 -23.18 9.31 -4.75
N ASP A 125 -23.09 7.98 -4.69
CA ASP A 125 -24.25 7.12 -4.43
C ASP A 125 -23.96 5.94 -3.50
N LEU A 126 -23.07 6.10 -2.51
CA LEU A 126 -22.88 5.08 -1.46
C LEU A 126 -24.10 4.93 -0.54
N ASP A 127 -24.93 5.98 -0.45
CA ASP A 127 -26.21 5.95 0.24
C ASP A 127 -27.30 5.23 -0.58
N SER A 128 -27.08 4.94 -1.88
CA SER A 128 -28.01 4.18 -2.73
C SER A 128 -27.59 2.72 -2.96
N VAL A 129 -26.44 2.30 -2.41
CA VAL A 129 -26.02 0.89 -2.39
C VAL A 129 -26.97 0.12 -1.49
N SER A 130 -28.08 -0.32 -2.07
CA SER A 130 -29.11 -1.08 -1.39
C SER A 130 -28.54 -2.46 -1.04
N LEU A 131 -28.37 -2.70 0.26
CA LEU A 131 -27.79 -3.92 0.77
C LEU A 131 -28.77 -5.10 0.55
N PRO A 132 -28.29 -6.31 0.23
CA PRO A 132 -29.17 -7.47 0.08
C PRO A 132 -29.99 -7.69 1.36
N GLY A 133 -31.28 -8.01 1.20
CA GLY A 133 -32.36 -7.80 2.19
C GLY A 133 -32.10 -8.07 3.69
N PRO A 134 -31.31 -9.07 4.12
CA PRO A 134 -30.98 -9.23 5.55
C PRO A 134 -30.18 -8.05 6.15
N LEU A 135 -29.45 -7.31 5.32
CA LEU A 135 -28.48 -6.27 5.71
C LEU A 135 -29.04 -4.84 5.64
N ASP A 136 -30.21 -4.65 5.02
CA ASP A 136 -30.96 -3.39 4.92
C ASP A 136 -31.25 -2.77 6.31
N ARG A 137 -31.41 -3.62 7.35
CA ARG A 137 -31.53 -3.19 8.76
C ARG A 137 -30.32 -2.36 9.28
N TYR A 138 -29.18 -2.40 8.58
CA TYR A 138 -27.96 -1.67 8.95
C TYR A 138 -27.69 -0.44 8.07
N GLU A 139 -28.58 -0.07 7.12
CA GLU A 139 -28.43 1.11 6.24
C GLU A 139 -28.23 2.44 7.00
N GLY A 140 -28.53 2.49 8.32
CA GLY A 140 -28.22 3.64 9.18
C GLY A 140 -27.36 3.33 10.41
N SER A 141 -26.90 2.09 10.58
CA SER A 141 -26.13 1.68 11.77
C SER A 141 -24.63 1.81 11.48
N PHE A 142 -23.91 2.60 12.30
CA PHE A 142 -22.48 2.94 12.16
C PHE A 142 -22.09 4.00 11.11
N GLY A 143 -23.00 4.93 10.75
CA GLY A 143 -22.61 6.17 10.06
C GLY A 143 -21.87 5.99 8.73
N GLY A 144 -22.23 4.97 7.95
CA GLY A 144 -21.59 4.65 6.66
C GLY A 144 -20.52 3.56 6.70
N PHE A 145 -20.20 2.97 7.88
CA PHE A 145 -19.14 1.96 8.01
C PHE A 145 -19.27 0.81 7.00
N LEU A 146 -20.45 0.18 6.91
CA LEU A 146 -20.65 -1.00 6.09
C LEU A 146 -20.50 -0.72 4.58
N PRO A 147 -21.17 0.30 4.00
CA PRO A 147 -20.95 0.65 2.59
C PRO A 147 -19.50 1.07 2.31
N ILE A 148 -18.85 1.82 3.21
CA ILE A 148 -17.43 2.16 3.08
C ILE A 148 -16.55 0.90 3.13
N PHE A 149 -16.82 -0.03 4.06
CA PHE A 149 -16.08 -1.27 4.19
C PHE A 149 -16.20 -2.12 2.93
N VAL A 150 -17.42 -2.27 2.38
CA VAL A 150 -17.64 -3.03 1.14
C VAL A 150 -16.94 -2.37 -0.04
N LEU A 151 -17.01 -1.04 -0.15
CA LEU A 151 -16.31 -0.28 -1.17
C LEU A 151 -14.78 -0.47 -1.06
N MET A 152 -14.23 -0.36 0.15
CA MET A 152 -12.80 -0.58 0.42
C MET A 152 -12.41 -2.01 0.08
N ALA A 153 -13.11 -3.01 0.62
CA ALA A 153 -12.83 -4.42 0.40
C ALA A 153 -12.92 -4.80 -1.09
N THR A 154 -13.85 -4.22 -1.84
CA THR A 154 -13.96 -4.49 -3.29
C THR A 154 -12.91 -3.72 -4.09
N GLY A 155 -12.62 -2.48 -3.70
CA GLY A 155 -11.63 -1.61 -4.36
C GLY A 155 -10.18 -2.06 -4.17
N GLU A 156 -9.88 -2.76 -3.08
CA GLU A 156 -8.59 -3.37 -2.76
C GLU A 156 -8.26 -4.60 -3.62
N PHE A 157 -9.22 -5.14 -4.36
CA PHE A 157 -9.01 -6.37 -5.11
C PHE A 157 -7.95 -6.19 -6.21
N GLY A 158 -6.85 -6.95 -6.10
CA GLY A 158 -5.75 -6.96 -7.05
C GLY A 158 -4.78 -5.79 -6.91
N ASP A 159 -4.71 -5.13 -5.74
CA ASP A 159 -3.74 -4.06 -5.51
C ASP A 159 -2.29 -4.58 -5.32
N LYS A 160 -1.32 -3.68 -5.44
CA LYS A 160 0.12 -3.94 -5.26
C LYS A 160 0.42 -4.40 -3.83
N THR A 161 -0.30 -3.88 -2.85
CA THR A 161 -0.21 -4.31 -1.43
C THR A 161 -0.39 -5.82 -1.30
N GLN A 162 -1.41 -6.38 -1.93
CA GLN A 162 -1.72 -7.82 -1.88
C GLN A 162 -0.55 -8.69 -2.34
N LEU A 163 0.14 -8.27 -3.41
CA LEU A 163 1.25 -9.05 -3.94
C LEU A 163 2.49 -8.98 -3.03
N VAL A 164 2.68 -7.85 -2.35
CA VAL A 164 3.72 -7.72 -1.31
C VAL A 164 3.41 -8.67 -0.16
N THR A 165 2.19 -8.65 0.37
CA THR A 165 1.75 -9.50 1.48
C THR A 165 1.84 -10.99 1.16
N ILE A 166 1.35 -11.40 -0.02
CA ILE A 166 1.48 -12.78 -0.50
C ILE A 166 2.96 -13.16 -0.63
N GLY A 167 3.80 -12.28 -1.19
CA GLY A 167 5.24 -12.52 -1.32
C GLY A 167 5.92 -12.70 0.04
N LEU A 168 5.59 -11.86 1.02
CA LEU A 168 6.10 -11.97 2.39
C LEU A 168 5.64 -13.27 3.06
N ALA A 169 4.38 -13.66 2.88
CA ALA A 169 3.85 -14.90 3.44
C ALA A 169 4.45 -16.15 2.75
N VAL A 170 4.77 -16.07 1.46
CA VAL A 170 5.51 -17.12 0.75
C VAL A 170 6.94 -17.25 1.27
N GLN A 171 7.62 -16.12 1.45
CA GLN A 171 9.03 -16.07 1.84
C GLN A 171 9.24 -16.44 3.31
N TYR A 172 8.42 -15.90 4.21
CA TYR A 172 8.60 -16.02 5.66
C TYR A 172 7.57 -16.93 6.34
N GLY A 173 6.61 -17.49 5.57
CA GLY A 173 5.49 -18.27 6.08
C GLY A 173 4.36 -17.41 6.66
N ALA A 174 3.21 -18.03 6.91
CA ALA A 174 2.10 -17.34 7.57
C ALA A 174 2.43 -17.06 9.03
N THR A 175 2.71 -15.80 9.33
CA THR A 175 2.99 -15.33 10.68
C THR A 175 2.13 -14.12 11.00
N SER A 176 1.75 -13.97 12.27
CA SER A 176 1.08 -12.76 12.74
C SER A 176 1.98 -11.52 12.68
N ALA A 177 3.31 -11.70 12.55
CA ALA A 177 4.25 -10.61 12.40
C ALA A 177 3.99 -9.79 11.13
N ILE A 178 3.68 -10.45 10.01
CA ILE A 178 3.33 -9.79 8.74
C ILE A 178 2.07 -8.96 8.94
N TRP A 179 1.01 -9.57 9.47
CA TRP A 179 -0.28 -8.91 9.71
C TRP A 179 -0.11 -7.67 10.61
N VAL A 180 0.59 -7.81 11.74
CA VAL A 180 0.82 -6.70 12.67
C VAL A 180 1.67 -5.60 12.03
N GLY A 181 2.72 -5.96 11.30
CA GLY A 181 3.59 -5.01 10.61
C GLY A 181 2.84 -4.18 9.58
N GLU A 182 2.01 -4.82 8.75
CA GLU A 182 1.20 -4.13 7.74
C GLU A 182 0.13 -3.23 8.36
N MET A 183 -0.59 -3.72 9.38
CA MET A 183 -1.60 -2.92 10.07
C MET A 183 -1.00 -1.70 10.78
N LEU A 184 0.23 -1.82 11.31
CA LEU A 184 0.97 -0.70 11.88
C LEU A 184 1.37 0.37 10.85
N ALA A 185 1.46 0.03 9.56
CA ALA A 185 1.70 1.00 8.49
C ALA A 185 0.37 1.60 7.98
N ILE A 186 -0.61 0.74 7.69
CA ILE A 186 -1.88 1.11 7.07
C ILE A 186 -2.70 2.04 7.97
N VAL A 187 -2.87 1.70 9.24
CA VAL A 187 -3.78 2.44 10.13
C VAL A 187 -3.29 3.87 10.38
N PRO A 188 -2.02 4.13 10.75
CA PRO A 188 -1.55 5.50 10.97
C PRO A 188 -1.58 6.35 9.71
N ILE A 189 -1.25 5.79 8.54
CA ILE A 189 -1.30 6.54 7.28
C ILE A 189 -2.74 6.83 6.87
N SER A 190 -3.64 5.86 7.00
CA SER A 190 -5.07 6.05 6.74
C SER A 190 -5.63 7.14 7.64
N LEU A 191 -5.26 7.14 8.92
CA LEU A 191 -5.63 8.19 9.88
C LEU A 191 -5.06 9.54 9.45
N ALA A 192 -3.78 9.59 9.07
CA ALA A 192 -3.16 10.83 8.61
C ALA A 192 -3.87 11.38 7.36
N ASN A 193 -4.18 10.55 6.37
CA ASN A 193 -4.88 10.96 5.16
C ASN A 193 -6.32 11.42 5.46
N ALA A 194 -7.02 10.73 6.35
CA ALA A 194 -8.40 11.07 6.71
C ALA A 194 -8.50 12.44 7.41
N TYR A 195 -7.53 12.79 8.27
CA TYR A 195 -7.54 14.06 9.02
C TYR A 195 -6.80 15.22 8.36
N PHE A 196 -5.75 14.94 7.56
CA PHE A 196 -4.88 15.97 6.99
C PHE A 196 -5.10 16.19 5.48
N PHE A 197 -6.33 16.00 4.99
CA PHE A 197 -6.70 16.11 3.57
C PHE A 197 -6.64 17.52 2.95
N HIS A 198 -5.63 18.32 3.33
CA HIS A 198 -5.28 19.56 2.64
C HIS A 198 -3.77 19.83 2.53
N THR A 199 -2.90 18.97 3.11
CA THR A 199 -1.48 19.32 3.30
C THR A 199 -0.49 18.50 2.47
N PHE A 200 -0.82 17.25 2.10
CA PHE A 200 0.25 16.29 1.79
C PHE A 200 0.41 15.90 0.31
N ALA A 201 -0.58 16.15 -0.54
CA ALA A 201 -0.52 15.72 -1.94
C ALA A 201 0.57 16.43 -2.77
N HIS A 202 1.08 17.60 -2.33
CA HIS A 202 1.97 18.44 -3.14
C HIS A 202 3.45 18.42 -2.74
N ARG A 203 3.88 17.66 -1.71
CA ARG A 203 5.29 17.67 -1.26
C ARG A 203 6.07 16.38 -1.48
N PHE A 204 5.43 15.32 -1.95
CA PHE A 204 6.10 14.04 -2.16
C PHE A 204 6.52 13.89 -3.62
N ASP A 205 7.83 13.74 -3.86
CA ASP A 205 8.35 13.43 -5.19
C ASP A 205 8.05 11.95 -5.48
N VAL A 206 6.85 11.71 -6.03
CA VAL A 206 6.33 10.39 -6.40
C VAL A 206 7.34 9.60 -7.24
N ARG A 207 8.14 10.31 -8.04
CA ARG A 207 9.16 9.71 -8.90
C ARG A 207 10.35 9.21 -8.09
N ARG A 208 10.82 9.95 -7.09
CA ARG A 208 11.87 9.45 -6.17
C ARG A 208 11.41 8.23 -5.39
N ALA A 209 10.15 8.19 -4.98
CA ALA A 209 9.58 7.03 -4.31
C ALA A 209 9.52 5.80 -5.23
N HIS A 210 9.07 5.95 -6.47
CA HIS A 210 9.08 4.86 -7.45
C HIS A 210 10.51 4.34 -7.70
N ILE A 211 11.50 5.23 -7.81
CA ILE A 211 12.90 4.83 -7.98
C ILE A 211 13.42 4.10 -6.74
N ALA A 212 13.20 4.63 -5.55
CA ALA A 212 13.66 4.03 -4.30
C ALA A 212 13.05 2.63 -4.10
N SER A 213 11.74 2.50 -4.28
CA SER A 213 11.04 1.21 -4.20
C SER A 213 11.50 0.24 -5.29
N ALA A 214 11.69 0.70 -6.54
CA ALA A 214 12.20 -0.15 -7.62
C ALA A 214 13.61 -0.68 -7.35
N VAL A 215 14.50 0.16 -6.80
CA VAL A 215 15.86 -0.26 -6.40
C VAL A 215 15.81 -1.27 -5.26
N LEU A 216 14.95 -1.05 -4.27
CA LEU A 216 14.77 -1.97 -3.14
C LEU A 216 14.28 -3.34 -3.62
N PHE A 217 13.27 -3.37 -4.49
CA PHE A 217 12.74 -4.60 -5.07
C PHE A 217 13.79 -5.30 -5.95
N ALA A 218 14.55 -4.56 -6.75
CA ALA A 218 15.63 -5.13 -7.56
C ALA A 218 16.73 -5.75 -6.68
N PHE A 219 17.08 -5.10 -5.56
CA PHE A 219 18.03 -5.63 -4.58
C PHE A 219 17.55 -6.96 -4.00
N PHE A 220 16.33 -7.03 -3.48
CA PHE A 220 15.81 -8.28 -2.90
C PHE A 220 15.63 -9.39 -3.93
N GLY A 221 15.23 -9.06 -5.16
CA GLY A 221 15.19 -10.03 -6.27
C GLY A 221 16.57 -10.60 -6.58
N ALA A 222 17.59 -9.74 -6.66
CA ALA A 222 18.97 -10.15 -6.92
C ALA A 222 19.57 -10.96 -5.75
N ASP A 223 19.32 -10.55 -4.52
CA ASP A 223 19.77 -11.27 -3.31
C ASP A 223 19.16 -12.67 -3.24
N THR A 224 17.86 -12.80 -3.57
CA THR A 224 17.19 -14.10 -3.64
C THR A 224 17.81 -15.01 -4.71
N VAL A 225 18.08 -14.48 -5.90
CA VAL A 225 18.77 -15.25 -6.96
C VAL A 225 20.18 -15.67 -6.52
N LEU A 226 20.92 -14.79 -5.87
CA LEU A 226 22.25 -15.09 -5.36
C LEU A 226 22.19 -16.21 -4.31
N SER A 227 21.18 -16.19 -3.45
CA SER A 227 20.93 -17.26 -2.47
C SER A 227 20.65 -18.61 -3.16
N ILE A 228 19.81 -18.64 -4.20
CA ILE A 228 19.50 -19.87 -4.96
C ILE A 228 20.74 -20.43 -5.67
N VAL A 229 21.50 -19.56 -6.36
CA VAL A 229 22.58 -20.00 -7.27
C VAL A 229 23.88 -20.26 -6.53
N ALA A 230 24.21 -19.42 -5.55
CA ALA A 230 25.49 -19.44 -4.85
C ALA A 230 25.38 -19.91 -3.39
N GLY A 231 24.17 -20.13 -2.86
CA GLY A 231 23.95 -20.48 -1.45
C GLY A 231 24.30 -19.35 -0.49
N PHE A 232 24.30 -18.10 -0.97
CA PHE A 232 24.78 -16.93 -0.23
C PHE A 232 23.80 -15.76 -0.37
N SER A 233 23.35 -15.19 0.76
CA SER A 233 22.55 -13.96 0.82
C SER A 233 23.34 -12.84 1.51
N VAL A 234 23.43 -11.70 0.83
CA VAL A 234 24.02 -10.47 1.36
C VAL A 234 23.16 -9.93 2.50
N TRP A 235 21.84 -9.97 2.34
CA TRP A 235 20.90 -9.48 3.35
C TRP A 235 20.96 -10.31 4.63
N GLU A 236 20.92 -11.64 4.53
CA GLU A 236 21.03 -12.53 5.70
C GLU A 236 22.36 -12.34 6.43
N THR A 237 23.46 -12.22 5.67
CA THR A 237 24.79 -11.98 6.23
C THR A 237 24.84 -10.67 7.00
N PHE A 238 24.26 -9.61 6.45
CA PHE A 238 24.19 -8.30 7.09
C PHE A 238 23.39 -8.35 8.40
N ILE A 239 22.18 -8.93 8.37
CA ILE A 239 21.35 -9.07 9.58
C ILE A 239 22.02 -9.94 10.63
N GLY A 240 22.71 -11.02 10.23
CA GLY A 240 23.50 -11.85 11.13
C GLY A 240 24.56 -11.04 11.88
N ALA A 241 25.33 -10.23 11.15
CA ALA A 241 26.38 -9.38 11.73
C ALA A 241 25.81 -8.31 12.69
N VAL A 242 24.68 -7.69 12.33
CA VAL A 242 24.01 -6.69 13.19
C VAL A 242 23.50 -7.35 14.47
N SER A 243 22.81 -8.49 14.36
CA SER A 243 22.28 -9.22 15.51
C SER A 243 23.38 -9.68 16.47
N GLU A 244 24.52 -10.12 15.95
CA GLU A 244 25.70 -10.47 16.75
C GLU A 244 26.28 -9.26 17.48
N ALA A 245 26.42 -8.12 16.79
CA ALA A 245 26.91 -6.88 17.39
C ALA A 245 25.99 -6.34 18.49
N VAL A 246 24.67 -6.43 18.32
CA VAL A 246 23.69 -6.04 19.34
C VAL A 246 23.75 -6.98 20.54
N SER A 247 23.86 -8.29 20.30
CA SER A 247 23.95 -9.30 21.37
C SER A 247 25.24 -9.18 22.18
N ALA A 248 26.33 -8.69 21.59
CA ALA A 248 27.58 -8.43 22.29
C ALA A 248 27.54 -7.18 23.20
N LEU A 249 26.51 -6.34 23.06
CA LEU A 249 26.35 -5.06 23.76
C LEU A 249 25.38 -5.13 24.95
N VAL A 250 24.62 -6.23 25.09
CA VAL A 250 23.62 -6.50 26.14
C VAL A 250 24.13 -7.60 27.06
#